data_AF-A0A5J6HVV6-F1
#
_entry.id   AF-A0A5J6HVV6-F1
#
_cell.length_a   1.000
_cell.length_b   1.000
_cell.length_c   1.000
_cell.angle_alpha   90.00
_cell.angle_beta   90.00
_cell.angle_gamma   90.00
#
_symmetry.space_group_name_H-M   'P 1'
#
loop_
_entity.id
_entity.type
_entity.pdbx_description
1 polymer ?
#
loop_
_entity_poly.entity_id
_entity_poly.type
_entity_poly.pdbx_seq_one_letter_code
_entity_poly.pdbx_strand_id
1 'polypeptide(L)'
;MTIPVWWPKVLAATRLRRMAAGMLLDHASPSVHGGTLRLAFVRADIAAAWRDSGAQAALEGAMQAADIELAVESVEQPVVSGR
;
A
#
# COMPACT_ATOMS: atom_id res chain seq x y z
N MET A 1 -7.39 -9.73 -9.17
CA MET A 1 -7.52 -9.16 -7.81
C MET A 1 -8.23 -7.82 -7.92
N THR A 2 -9.12 -7.50 -6.98
CA THR A 2 -9.93 -6.28 -7.03
C THR A 2 -9.30 -5.20 -6.16
N ILE A 3 -8.95 -4.07 -6.78
CA ILE A 3 -8.51 -2.88 -6.05
C ILE A 3 -9.70 -2.35 -5.24
N PRO A 4 -9.53 -2.05 -3.94
CA PRO A 4 -10.61 -1.50 -3.13
C PRO A 4 -11.13 -0.17 -3.72
N VAL A 5 -12.45 0.01 -3.77
CA VAL A 5 -13.08 1.22 -4.35
C VAL A 5 -12.62 2.53 -3.69
N TRP A 6 -12.22 2.46 -2.42
CA TRP A 6 -11.72 3.59 -1.64
C TRP A 6 -10.21 3.86 -1.84
N TRP A 7 -9.47 2.94 -2.47
CA TRP A 7 -8.02 3.05 -2.63
C TRP A 7 -7.57 4.34 -3.34
N PRO A 8 -8.19 4.77 -4.45
CA PRO A 8 -7.76 6.00 -5.14
C PRO A 8 -7.83 7.25 -4.23
N LYS A 9 -8.82 7.31 -3.33
CA LYS A 9 -8.97 8.41 -2.37
C LYS A 9 -7.85 8.40 -1.33
N VAL A 10 -7.52 7.22 -0.80
CA VAL A 10 -6.41 7.04 0.16
C VAL A 10 -5.07 7.39 -0.49
N LEU A 11 -4.84 6.93 -1.72
CA LEU A 11 -3.62 7.25 -2.50
C LEU A 11 -3.51 8.75 -2.79
N ALA A 12 -4.61 9.43 -3.12
CA ALA A 12 -4.61 10.88 -3.29
C ALA A 12 -4.23 11.60 -1.99
N ALA A 13 -4.75 11.15 -0.84
CA ALA A 13 -4.44 11.72 0.47
C ALA A 13 -2.96 11.56 0.85
N THR A 14 -2.32 10.43 0.52
CA THR A 14 -0.88 10.24 0.77
C THR A 14 -0.01 11.12 -0.12
N ARG A 15 -0.43 11.38 -1.36
CA ARG A 15 0.27 12.29 -2.30
C ARG A 15 0.22 13.76 -1.86
N LEU A 16 -0.92 14.23 -1.35
CA LEU A 16 -1.09 15.62 -0.91
C LEU A 16 -0.13 16.02 0.22
N ARG A 17 0.29 15.06 1.05
CA ARG A 17 1.23 15.29 2.15
C ARG A 17 2.71 15.31 1.70
N ARG A 18 2.99 15.25 0.38
CA ARG A 18 4.36 15.11 -0.20
C ARG A 18 5.17 13.96 0.41
N MET A 19 4.49 12.93 0.88
CA MET A 19 5.13 11.81 1.56
C MET A 19 5.66 10.83 0.51
N ALA A 20 6.87 10.31 0.74
CA ALA A 20 7.47 9.23 -0.07
C ALA A 20 6.51 8.04 -0.24
N ALA A 21 5.61 7.84 0.73
CA ALA A 21 4.51 6.88 0.69
C ALA A 21 3.69 6.92 -0.61
N GLY A 22 3.28 8.10 -1.09
CA GLY A 22 2.48 8.20 -2.31
C GLY A 22 3.21 7.66 -3.54
N MET A 23 4.51 7.96 -3.65
CA MET A 23 5.34 7.48 -4.76
C MET A 23 5.58 5.97 -4.71
N LEU A 24 5.79 5.42 -3.51
CA LEU A 24 5.98 3.97 -3.34
C LEU A 24 4.69 3.19 -3.62
N LEU A 25 3.55 3.74 -3.20
CA LEU A 25 2.23 3.13 -3.40
C LEU A 25 1.77 3.11 -4.86
N ASP A 26 2.32 3.97 -5.72
CA ASP A 26 2.09 3.91 -7.17
C ASP A 26 2.61 2.62 -7.81
N HIS A 27 3.54 1.95 -7.11
CA HIS A 27 4.11 0.66 -7.50
C HIS A 27 3.57 -0.49 -6.65
N ALA A 28 2.51 -0.26 -5.88
CA ALA A 28 1.83 -1.26 -5.08
C ALA A 28 0.47 -1.63 -5.67
N SER A 29 0.17 -2.93 -5.68
CA SER A 29 -1.17 -3.45 -5.94
C SER A 29 -1.86 -3.75 -4.59
N PRO A 30 -2.88 -2.98 -4.20
CA PRO A 30 -3.61 -3.22 -2.97
C PRO A 30 -4.65 -4.34 -3.15
N SER A 31 -4.83 -5.16 -2.12
CA SER A 31 -5.97 -6.08 -2.02
C SER A 31 -6.39 -6.26 -0.57
N VAL A 32 -7.68 -6.51 -0.32
CA VAL A 32 -8.17 -6.77 1.05
C VAL A 32 -8.41 -8.26 1.23
N HIS A 33 -7.80 -8.84 2.26
CA HIS A 33 -7.93 -10.25 2.61
C HIS A 33 -8.21 -10.38 4.11
N GLY A 34 -9.38 -10.92 4.47
CA GLY A 34 -9.71 -11.22 5.87
C GLY A 34 -9.66 -10.02 6.83
N GLY A 35 -9.93 -8.80 6.35
CA GLY A 35 -9.83 -7.58 7.17
C GLY A 35 -8.44 -6.93 7.19
N THR A 36 -7.51 -7.42 6.37
CA THR A 36 -6.16 -6.83 6.22
C THR A 36 -5.98 -6.28 4.81
N LEU A 37 -5.46 -5.06 4.72
CA LEU A 37 -4.96 -4.49 3.47
C LEU A 37 -3.58 -5.06 3.15
N ARG A 38 -3.51 -5.89 2.10
CA ARG A 38 -2.27 -6.37 1.50
C ARG A 38 -1.77 -5.39 0.46
N LEU A 39 -0.51 -5.01 0.57
CA LEU A 39 0.20 -4.26 -0.45
C LEU A 39 1.22 -5.17 -1.13
N ALA A 40 0.97 -5.47 -2.40
CA ALA A 40 1.87 -6.27 -3.21
C ALA A 40 2.72 -5.33 -4.09
N PHE A 41 4.01 -5.22 -3.80
CA PHE A 41 4.91 -4.36 -4.58
C PHE A 41 5.44 -5.09 -5.80
N VAL A 42 5.50 -4.39 -6.94
CA VAL A 42 5.97 -4.94 -8.22
C VAL A 42 7.46 -5.26 -8.20
N ARG A 43 8.24 -4.58 -7.34
CA ARG A 43 9.69 -4.77 -7.23
C ARG A 43 10.14 -4.87 -5.78
N ALA A 44 11.14 -5.72 -5.55
CA ALA A 44 11.70 -5.95 -4.21
C ALA A 44 12.41 -4.73 -3.62
N ASP A 45 13.07 -3.90 -4.45
CA ASP A 45 13.73 -2.67 -3.99
C ASP A 45 12.72 -1.62 -3.50
N ILE A 46 11.53 -1.56 -4.12
CA ILE A 46 10.43 -0.70 -3.68
C ILE A 46 9.82 -1.23 -2.38
N ALA A 47 9.65 -2.56 -2.25
CA ALA A 47 9.20 -3.16 -1.00
C ALA A 47 10.18 -2.89 0.16
N ALA A 48 11.48 -2.94 -0.11
CA ALA A 48 12.51 -2.56 0.87
C ALA A 48 12.40 -1.07 1.24
N ALA A 49 12.33 -0.17 0.25
CA ALA A 49 12.14 1.26 0.50
C ALA A 49 10.85 1.57 1.27
N TRP A 50 9.77 0.81 1.06
CA TRP A 50 8.54 0.91 1.85
C TRP A 50 8.77 0.61 3.33
N ARG A 51 9.44 -0.53 3.62
CA ARG A 51 9.76 -0.93 5.00
C ARG A 51 10.66 0.09 5.70
N ASP A 52 11.63 0.66 4.97
CA ASP A 52 12.65 1.55 5.56
C ASP A 52 12.20 3.01 5.67
N SER A 53 11.18 3.43 4.91
CA SER A 53 10.78 4.85 4.81
C SER A 53 9.81 5.34 5.88
N GLY A 54 9.23 4.44 6.69
CA GLY A 54 8.14 4.79 7.61
C GLY A 54 6.83 5.18 6.88
N ALA A 55 6.74 4.92 5.58
CA ALA A 55 5.59 5.25 4.75
C ALA A 55 4.27 4.57 5.19
N GLN A 56 4.36 3.48 5.96
CA GLN A 56 3.21 2.79 6.51
C GLN A 56 2.37 3.68 7.44
N ALA A 57 3.00 4.45 8.34
CA ALA A 57 2.28 5.33 9.25
C ALA A 57 1.51 6.44 8.49
N ALA A 58 2.07 6.92 7.37
CA ALA A 58 1.42 7.89 6.51
C ALA A 58 0.16 7.30 5.82
N LEU A 59 0.23 6.04 5.40
CA LEU A 59 -0.90 5.32 4.83
C LEU A 59 -1.97 5.06 5.88
N GLU A 60 -1.61 4.56 7.06
CA GLU A 60 -2.55 4.32 8.16
C GLU A 60 -3.28 5.62 8.55
N GLY A 61 -2.54 6.73 8.66
CA GLY A 61 -3.16 8.04 8.93
C GLY A 61 -4.04 8.57 7.78
N ALA A 62 -3.81 8.14 6.54
CA ALA A 62 -4.69 8.46 5.40
C ALA A 62 -5.94 7.57 5.38
N MET A 63 -5.81 6.30 5.75
CA MET A 63 -6.91 5.36 5.92
C MET A 63 -7.83 5.79 7.06
N GLN A 64 -7.28 6.17 8.21
CA GLN A 64 -8.05 6.67 9.35
C GLN A 64 -8.83 7.94 9.00
N ALA A 65 -8.22 8.88 8.26
CA ALA A 65 -8.93 10.08 7.77
C ALA A 65 -10.05 9.77 6.77
N ALA A 66 -10.06 8.56 6.20
CA ALA A 66 -11.10 8.06 5.31
C ALA A 66 -12.06 7.07 6.00
N ASP A 67 -12.00 6.95 7.33
CA ASP A 67 -12.81 6.03 8.15
C ASP A 67 -12.59 4.55 7.80
N ILE A 68 -11.34 4.20 7.47
CA ILE A 68 -10.93 2.84 7.13
C ILE A 68 -10.01 2.32 8.23
N GLU A 69 -10.51 1.33 8.97
CA GLU A 69 -9.76 0.62 10.00
C GLU A 69 -9.41 -0.78 9.51
N LEU A 70 -8.30 -0.88 8.79
CA LEU A 70 -7.73 -2.16 8.36
C LEU A 70 -6.25 -2.19 8.74
N ALA A 71 -5.78 -3.35 9.21
CA ALA A 71 -4.35 -3.57 9.36
C ALA A 71 -3.68 -3.56 7.98
N VAL A 72 -2.45 -3.03 7.91
CA VAL A 72 -1.67 -3.00 6.67
C VAL A 72 -0.58 -4.06 6.75
N GLU A 73 -0.50 -4.93 5.74
CA GLU A 73 0.62 -5.84 5.55
C GLU A 73 1.23 -5.64 4.17
N SER A 74 2.55 -5.46 4.10
CA SER A 74 3.28 -5.49 2.84
C SER A 74 3.69 -6.93 2.56
N VAL A 75 3.28 -7.45 1.41
CA VAL A 75 3.74 -8.74 0.90
C VAL A 75 4.64 -8.50 -0.30
N GLU A 76 5.80 -9.16 -0.32
CA GLU A 76 6.56 -9.27 -1.55
C GLU A 76 5.71 -10.11 -2.51
N GLN A 77 5.54 -9.65 -3.76
CA GLN A 77 4.82 -10.46 -4.73
C GLN A 77 5.52 -11.83 -4.82
N PRO A 78 4.79 -12.94 -4.67
CA PRO A 78 5.38 -14.23 -4.96
C PRO A 78 5.79 -14.16 -6.43
N VAL A 79 7.09 -14.33 -6.69
CA VAL A 79 7.60 -14.53 -8.05
C VAL A 79 6.79 -15.68 -8.60
N VAL A 80 5.86 -15.40 -9.51
CA VAL A 80 5.18 -16.45 -10.26
C VAL A 80 6.28 -17.04 -11.13
N SER A 81 6.97 -18.05 -10.60
CA SER A 81 7.88 -18.90 -11.36
C SER A 81 6.98 -19.68 -12.33
N GLY A 82 6.66 -19.05 -13.45
CA GLY A 82 6.15 -19.73 -14.63
C GLY A 82 7.21 -20.75 -15.04
N ARG A 83 6.85 -22.02 -14.88
CA ARG A 83 7.54 -23.15 -15.49
C ARG A 83 6.85 -23.47 -16.80
#